data_AF-A0A8J3ZBW2-F1
#
_entry.id   AF-A0A8J3ZBW2-F1
#
_cell.length_a   1.000
_cell.length_b   1.000
_cell.length_c   1.000
_cell.angle_alpha   90.00
_cell.angle_beta   90.00
_cell.angle_gamma   90.00
#
_symmetry.space_group_name_H-M   'P 1'
#
loop_
_entity.id
_entity.type
_entity.pdbx_description
1 polymer ?
#
loop_
_entity_poly.entity_id
_entity_poly.type
_entity_poly.pdbx_seq_one_letter_code
_entity_poly.pdbx_strand_id
1 'polypeptide(L)'
;MIPDGARAIRDQPVWSPPVGYDTSFHPVDIALIHDRVLPYITGHGDDDAIDDLVQRAVQLRRVRFRAKSWALGAMRAARNNGIDTFEGMLHVWGRPFFIVADDPAQVAEGAVRYLNTPLDGVDDLAREMVARLDPALVASVEPDSGGHLPDDAGLTRSFNWRPKILRAAVAALRAGETTMSWGSKELKPVDILGQETVYMLLNFVSDLVPGWMSRGKTWPTYLLDAGGLPATGFEAPDDLLGPLSAEFPQVSWTSEGTIIGNYMAGGYVPPARIQAVRATLHSGRDAVLHGAEEKLGRADWALELRKIDEALALAEHLGYGFCEATEVYSGMEGNLN
;
A
#
# COMPACT_ATOMS: atom_id res chain seq x y z
N MET A 1 -3.77 21.54 14.43
CA MET A 1 -4.53 20.34 14.82
C MET A 1 -3.98 19.19 13.99
N ILE A 2 -3.21 18.29 14.60
CA ILE A 2 -2.65 17.13 13.87
C ILE A 2 -3.81 16.16 13.66
N PRO A 3 -4.02 15.56 12.47
CA PRO A 3 -5.02 14.51 12.29
C PRO A 3 -4.77 13.40 13.33
N ASP A 4 -5.85 12.85 13.91
CA ASP A 4 -5.78 11.84 14.99
C ASP A 4 -4.88 10.62 14.67
N GLY A 5 -4.57 10.36 13.39
CA GLY A 5 -3.63 9.31 12.97
C GLY A 5 -2.18 9.48 13.46
N ALA A 6 -1.72 10.70 13.79
CA ALA A 6 -0.36 10.88 14.34
C ALA A 6 -0.23 10.52 15.83
N ARG A 7 -1.34 10.18 16.49
CA ARG A 7 -1.38 9.73 17.88
C ARG A 7 -0.98 8.25 18.02
N ALA A 8 -1.12 7.46 16.96
CA ALA A 8 -0.84 6.02 16.97
C ALA A 8 0.65 5.63 17.08
N ILE A 9 1.57 6.56 16.79
CA ILE A 9 3.00 6.24 16.61
C ILE A 9 3.79 6.16 17.94
N ARG A 10 3.30 6.70 19.07
CA ARG A 10 4.14 6.85 20.30
C ARG A 10 3.64 6.21 21.60
N ASP A 11 2.39 5.77 21.70
CA ASP A 11 1.85 5.22 22.96
C ASP A 11 1.74 3.68 22.97
N GLN A 12 2.37 2.99 22.01
CA GLN A 12 2.40 1.52 21.98
C GLN A 12 3.61 0.97 22.77
N PRO A 13 3.42 0.01 23.69
CA PRO A 13 4.52 -0.63 24.42
C PRO A 13 5.51 -1.29 23.45
N VAL A 14 6.81 -1.17 23.76
CA VAL A 14 7.93 -1.77 22.99
C VAL A 14 7.78 -3.27 22.73
N TRP A 15 6.92 -3.98 23.46
CA TRP A 15 6.51 -5.34 23.13
C TRP A 15 5.14 -5.60 23.74
N SER A 16 4.08 -5.51 22.94
CA SER A 16 2.78 -6.14 23.21
C SER A 16 2.64 -7.33 22.27
N PRO A 17 2.08 -8.47 22.71
CA PRO A 17 1.81 -9.58 21.80
C PRO A 17 0.94 -9.05 20.65
N PRO A 18 1.27 -9.36 19.38
CA PRO A 18 0.74 -8.60 18.28
C PRO A 18 -0.76 -8.84 18.13
N VAL A 19 -1.52 -7.77 18.36
CA VAL A 19 -2.81 -7.54 17.73
C VAL A 19 -2.58 -7.66 16.21
N GLY A 20 -3.47 -8.34 15.48
CA GLY A 20 -3.24 -8.72 14.08
C GLY A 20 -2.80 -7.55 13.20
N TYR A 21 -1.79 -7.78 12.36
CA TYR A 21 -1.24 -6.78 11.44
C TYR A 21 -2.11 -6.66 10.18
N ASP A 22 -2.40 -5.44 9.73
CA ASP A 22 -2.83 -5.25 8.35
C ASP A 22 -1.59 -5.17 7.47
N THR A 23 -1.46 -6.11 6.53
CA THR A 23 -0.32 -6.21 5.61
C THR A 23 -0.73 -5.78 4.22
N SER A 24 0.24 -5.36 3.42
CA SER A 24 -0.04 -4.78 2.10
C SER A 24 1.09 -4.99 1.11
N PHE A 25 0.75 -4.99 -0.17
CA PHE A 25 1.63 -5.35 -1.28
C PHE A 25 1.58 -4.24 -2.34
N HIS A 26 2.70 -3.56 -2.57
CA HIS A 26 2.72 -2.30 -3.31
C HIS A 26 3.65 -2.37 -4.51
N PRO A 27 3.18 -2.03 -5.71
CA PRO A 27 4.04 -1.54 -6.78
C PRO A 27 4.73 -0.24 -6.34
N VAL A 28 6.03 -0.09 -6.60
CA VAL A 28 6.82 1.08 -6.17
C VAL A 28 7.54 1.71 -7.35
N ASP A 29 7.15 2.93 -7.70
CA ASP A 29 7.82 3.75 -8.71
C ASP A 29 9.10 4.38 -8.11
N ILE A 30 10.23 3.69 -8.24
CA ILE A 30 11.52 4.18 -7.75
C ILE A 30 11.95 5.46 -8.46
N ALA A 31 11.67 5.59 -9.76
CA ALA A 31 12.02 6.79 -10.51
C ALA A 31 11.28 8.01 -9.96
N LEU A 32 9.97 7.88 -9.69
CA LEU A 32 9.22 8.96 -9.03
C LEU A 32 9.81 9.34 -7.66
N ILE A 33 10.22 8.35 -6.86
CA ILE A 33 10.84 8.61 -5.55
C ILE A 33 12.14 9.39 -5.75
N HIS A 34 13.04 8.91 -6.61
CA HIS A 34 14.37 9.49 -6.80
C HIS A 34 14.35 10.84 -7.52
N ASP A 35 13.47 11.00 -8.49
CA ASP A 35 13.48 12.17 -9.38
C ASP A 35 12.57 13.30 -8.88
N ARG A 36 11.58 12.99 -8.02
CA ARG A 36 10.60 13.99 -7.53
C ARG A 36 10.55 14.07 -6.01
N VAL A 37 10.33 12.95 -5.33
CA VAL A 37 10.01 12.97 -3.89
C VAL A 37 11.25 13.23 -3.03
N LEU A 38 12.37 12.55 -3.29
CA LEU A 38 13.62 12.76 -2.56
C LEU A 38 14.22 14.15 -2.78
N PRO A 39 14.25 14.73 -4.00
CA PRO A 39 14.67 16.12 -4.21
C PRO A 39 13.82 17.12 -3.42
N TYR A 40 12.51 16.89 -3.33
CA TYR A 40 11.65 17.68 -2.46
C TYR A 40 11.99 17.48 -0.98
N ILE A 41 12.12 16.25 -0.47
CA ILE A 41 12.43 16.01 0.95
C ILE A 41 13.80 16.61 1.32
N THR A 42 14.77 16.52 0.42
CA THR A 42 16.12 17.05 0.64
C THR A 42 16.22 18.56 0.43
N GLY A 43 15.14 19.25 0.04
CA GLY A 43 15.21 20.70 -0.22
C GLY A 43 16.03 21.08 -1.46
N HIS A 44 16.33 20.13 -2.34
CA HIS A 44 16.94 20.41 -3.65
C HIS A 44 15.90 20.83 -4.70
N GLY A 45 14.62 20.55 -4.46
CA GLY A 45 13.48 21.03 -5.25
C GLY A 45 12.66 22.13 -4.55
N ASP A 46 11.82 22.80 -5.34
CA ASP A 46 10.91 23.86 -4.92
C ASP A 46 9.93 23.41 -3.82
N ASP A 47 9.38 24.37 -3.06
CA ASP A 47 8.45 24.10 -1.94
C ASP A 47 7.11 23.50 -2.39
N ASP A 48 6.74 23.66 -3.66
CA ASP A 48 5.53 23.14 -4.30
C ASP A 48 5.82 21.98 -5.28
N ALA A 49 7.04 21.46 -5.31
CA ALA A 49 7.51 20.48 -6.31
C ALA A 49 6.76 19.13 -6.32
N ILE A 50 5.95 18.85 -5.29
CA ILE A 50 5.11 17.64 -5.19
C ILE A 50 3.61 17.96 -5.06
N ASP A 51 3.19 19.22 -5.18
CA ASP A 51 1.79 19.59 -4.98
C ASP A 51 0.88 18.93 -6.04
N ASP A 52 1.36 18.77 -7.27
CA ASP A 52 0.69 18.00 -8.33
C ASP A 52 0.49 16.53 -7.94
N LEU A 53 1.50 15.90 -7.32
CA LEU A 53 1.42 14.52 -6.81
C LEU A 53 0.40 14.44 -5.67
N VAL A 54 0.39 15.41 -4.76
CA VAL A 54 -0.60 15.47 -3.68
C VAL A 54 -2.02 15.61 -4.25
N GLN A 55 -2.24 16.50 -5.22
CA GLN A 55 -3.55 16.63 -5.87
C GLN A 55 -3.96 15.35 -6.60
N ARG A 56 -3.00 14.66 -7.23
CA ARG A 56 -3.23 13.37 -7.86
C ARG A 56 -3.67 12.31 -6.84
N ALA A 57 -3.01 12.23 -5.68
CA ALA A 57 -3.41 11.34 -4.59
C ALA A 57 -4.83 11.64 -4.08
N VAL A 58 -5.21 12.92 -3.97
CA VAL A 58 -6.59 13.33 -3.63
C VAL A 58 -7.60 12.80 -4.65
N GLN A 59 -7.34 12.99 -5.93
CA GLN A 59 -8.22 12.49 -6.99
C GLN A 59 -8.34 10.97 -6.96
N LEU A 60 -7.21 10.26 -6.84
CA LEU A 60 -7.19 8.79 -6.79
C LEU A 60 -7.88 8.25 -5.55
N ARG A 61 -7.76 8.91 -4.40
CA ARG A 61 -8.49 8.53 -3.18
C ARG A 61 -10.00 8.60 -3.39
N ARG A 62 -10.49 9.62 -4.10
CA ARG A 62 -11.92 9.76 -4.45
C ARG A 62 -12.37 8.69 -5.44
N VAL A 63 -11.56 8.40 -6.45
CA VAL A 63 -11.81 7.31 -7.41
C VAL A 63 -11.90 5.97 -6.68
N ARG A 64 -10.94 5.68 -5.81
CA ARG A 64 -10.91 4.47 -4.99
C ARG A 64 -12.14 4.36 -4.10
N PHE A 65 -12.46 5.41 -3.35
CA PHE A 65 -13.64 5.47 -2.49
C PHE A 65 -14.91 5.14 -3.28
N ARG A 66 -15.08 5.77 -4.45
CA ARG A 66 -16.24 5.51 -5.32
C ARG A 66 -16.24 4.09 -5.90
N ALA A 67 -15.10 3.56 -6.32
CA ALA A 67 -15.02 2.17 -6.77
C ALA A 67 -15.39 1.19 -5.64
N LYS A 68 -14.97 1.46 -4.40
CA LYS A 68 -15.26 0.62 -3.23
C LYS A 68 -16.72 0.68 -2.80
N SER A 69 -17.41 1.79 -2.99
CA SER A 69 -18.86 1.83 -2.78
C SER A 69 -19.61 0.85 -3.70
N TRP A 70 -19.15 0.68 -4.95
CA TRP A 70 -19.68 -0.34 -5.85
C TRP A 70 -19.35 -1.76 -5.41
N ALA A 71 -18.13 -2.04 -4.91
CA ALA A 71 -17.79 -3.34 -4.36
C ALA A 71 -18.71 -3.74 -3.18
N LEU A 72 -19.01 -2.78 -2.29
CA LEU A 72 -19.94 -2.96 -1.17
C LEU A 72 -21.38 -3.19 -1.66
N GLY A 73 -21.81 -2.46 -2.69
CA GLY A 73 -23.10 -2.67 -3.36
C GLY A 73 -23.22 -4.07 -3.96
N ALA A 74 -22.19 -4.50 -4.70
CA ALA A 74 -22.10 -5.83 -5.31
C ALA A 74 -22.15 -6.94 -4.26
N MET A 75 -21.42 -6.80 -3.16
CA MET A 75 -21.46 -7.75 -2.04
C MET A 75 -22.88 -7.89 -1.46
N ARG A 76 -23.59 -6.78 -1.27
CA ARG A 76 -24.96 -6.77 -0.75
C ARG A 76 -25.93 -7.43 -1.72
N ALA A 77 -25.84 -7.10 -3.01
CA ALA A 77 -26.70 -7.67 -4.03
C ALA A 77 -26.44 -9.18 -4.19
N ALA A 78 -25.18 -9.62 -4.22
CA ALA A 78 -24.81 -11.03 -4.26
C ALA A 78 -25.42 -11.80 -3.09
N ARG A 79 -25.30 -11.28 -1.87
CA ARG A 79 -25.92 -11.87 -0.67
C ARG A 79 -27.45 -11.96 -0.80
N ASN A 80 -28.10 -10.90 -1.26
CA ASN A 80 -29.56 -10.86 -1.41
C ASN A 80 -30.07 -11.84 -2.48
N ASN A 81 -29.25 -12.11 -3.50
CA ASN A 81 -29.57 -13.03 -4.60
C ASN A 81 -29.08 -14.46 -4.35
N GLY A 82 -28.50 -14.76 -3.18
CA GLY A 82 -27.98 -16.11 -2.86
C GLY A 82 -26.76 -16.52 -3.68
N ILE A 83 -25.95 -15.55 -4.12
CA ILE A 83 -24.70 -15.80 -4.86
C ILE A 83 -23.57 -15.98 -3.83
N ASP A 84 -23.26 -17.24 -3.51
CA ASP A 84 -22.23 -17.61 -2.53
C ASP A 84 -20.79 -17.45 -3.08
N THR A 85 -20.63 -17.22 -4.38
CA THR A 85 -19.31 -17.12 -5.04
C THR A 85 -18.66 -15.74 -4.92
N PHE A 86 -19.31 -14.75 -4.28
CA PHE A 86 -18.72 -13.42 -4.14
C PHE A 86 -17.57 -13.41 -3.12
N GLU A 87 -16.34 -13.28 -3.62
CA GLU A 87 -15.13 -13.21 -2.79
C GLU A 87 -14.95 -11.81 -2.15
N GLY A 88 -15.71 -11.50 -1.09
CA GLY A 88 -15.66 -10.18 -0.43
C GLY A 88 -14.28 -9.80 0.12
N MET A 89 -13.52 -10.78 0.63
CA MET A 89 -12.13 -10.56 1.07
C MET A 89 -11.18 -10.15 -0.05
N LEU A 90 -11.53 -10.46 -1.31
CA LEU A 90 -10.77 -10.04 -2.48
C LEU A 90 -11.29 -8.72 -3.04
N HIS A 91 -12.57 -8.65 -3.39
CA HIS A 91 -13.11 -7.50 -4.14
C HIS A 91 -13.35 -6.26 -3.27
N VAL A 92 -13.76 -6.44 -2.00
CA VAL A 92 -14.05 -5.34 -1.09
C VAL A 92 -12.81 -4.95 -0.30
N TRP A 93 -12.08 -5.92 0.23
CA TRP A 93 -10.98 -5.64 1.16
C TRP A 93 -9.58 -5.87 0.59
N GLY A 94 -9.43 -6.72 -0.42
CA GLY A 94 -8.11 -7.14 -0.92
C GLY A 94 -7.54 -6.23 -2.00
N ARG A 95 -8.25 -6.08 -3.12
CA ARG A 95 -7.80 -5.30 -4.28
C ARG A 95 -7.87 -3.78 -4.01
N PRO A 96 -7.03 -2.95 -4.63
CA PRO A 96 -7.06 -1.50 -4.42
C PRO A 96 -8.37 -0.83 -4.88
N PHE A 97 -8.94 -1.31 -5.99
CA PHE A 97 -10.21 -0.85 -6.57
C PHE A 97 -11.21 -2.02 -6.68
N PHE A 98 -12.43 -1.75 -7.13
CA PHE A 98 -13.38 -2.82 -7.46
C PHE A 98 -13.04 -3.42 -8.83
N ILE A 99 -12.14 -4.40 -8.84
CA ILE A 99 -11.70 -5.08 -10.07
C ILE A 99 -12.22 -6.51 -10.04
N VAL A 100 -12.76 -6.97 -11.17
CA VAL A 100 -13.20 -8.35 -11.42
C VAL A 100 -12.54 -8.85 -12.70
N ALA A 101 -11.77 -9.91 -12.56
CA ALA A 101 -10.88 -10.45 -13.57
C ALA A 101 -10.41 -11.85 -13.16
N ASP A 102 -10.12 -12.68 -14.15
CA ASP A 102 -9.82 -14.11 -13.98
C ASP A 102 -8.34 -14.37 -13.70
N ASP A 103 -7.46 -13.48 -14.16
CA ASP A 103 -6.01 -13.63 -14.05
C ASP A 103 -5.30 -12.33 -13.60
N PRO A 104 -4.06 -12.43 -13.09
CA PRO A 104 -3.29 -11.27 -12.61
C PRO A 104 -3.03 -10.18 -13.66
N ALA A 105 -2.87 -10.54 -14.94
CA ALA A 105 -2.59 -9.56 -15.99
C ALA A 105 -3.82 -8.68 -16.26
N GLN A 106 -5.01 -9.28 -16.32
CA GLN A 106 -6.27 -8.55 -16.41
C GLN A 106 -6.55 -7.69 -15.17
N VAL A 107 -6.13 -8.15 -13.99
CA VAL A 107 -6.22 -7.33 -12.77
C VAL A 107 -5.31 -6.10 -12.88
N ALA A 108 -4.07 -6.27 -13.35
CA ALA A 108 -3.15 -5.16 -13.58
C ALA A 108 -3.72 -4.15 -14.58
N GLU A 109 -4.26 -4.60 -15.72
CA GLU A 109 -4.95 -3.75 -16.69
C GLU A 109 -6.14 -3.01 -16.05
N GLY A 110 -6.95 -3.71 -15.25
CA GLY A 110 -8.05 -3.11 -14.51
C GLY A 110 -7.60 -2.01 -13.54
N ALA A 111 -6.51 -2.23 -12.82
CA ALA A 111 -5.92 -1.22 -11.94
C ALA A 111 -5.44 0.00 -12.72
N VAL A 112 -4.75 -0.19 -13.85
CA VAL A 112 -4.33 0.89 -14.75
C VAL A 112 -5.52 1.68 -15.30
N ARG A 113 -6.62 0.99 -15.66
CA ARG A 113 -7.86 1.68 -16.09
C ARG A 113 -8.40 2.57 -14.99
N TYR A 114 -8.51 2.08 -13.75
CA TYR A 114 -8.96 2.90 -12.61
C TYR A 114 -8.03 4.07 -12.33
N LEU A 115 -6.71 3.85 -12.33
CA LEU A 115 -5.73 4.92 -12.16
C LEU A 115 -5.97 6.04 -13.18
N ASN A 116 -6.25 5.70 -14.44
CA ASN A 116 -6.46 6.69 -15.50
C ASN A 116 -7.90 7.21 -15.64
N THR A 117 -8.85 6.71 -14.84
CA THR A 117 -10.25 7.07 -14.95
C THR A 117 -10.55 8.31 -14.08
N PRO A 118 -11.12 9.39 -14.64
CA PRO A 118 -11.60 10.52 -13.84
C PRO A 118 -12.80 10.10 -12.98
N LEU A 119 -13.08 10.86 -11.92
CA LEU A 119 -14.09 10.48 -10.91
C LEU A 119 -15.49 10.23 -11.50
N ASP A 120 -15.90 11.01 -12.50
CA ASP A 120 -17.19 10.87 -13.17
C ASP A 120 -17.30 9.62 -14.05
N GLY A 121 -16.18 9.04 -14.49
CA GLY A 121 -16.13 7.79 -15.25
C GLY A 121 -16.08 6.51 -14.39
N VAL A 122 -15.94 6.64 -13.07
CA VAL A 122 -15.76 5.48 -12.17
C VAL A 122 -16.98 4.57 -12.15
N ASP A 123 -18.18 5.13 -12.25
CA ASP A 123 -19.43 4.36 -12.22
C ASP A 123 -19.57 3.45 -13.44
N ASP A 124 -19.18 3.92 -14.62
CA ASP A 124 -19.24 3.12 -15.84
C ASP A 124 -18.26 1.95 -15.76
N LEU A 125 -17.03 2.21 -15.33
CA LEU A 125 -16.03 1.17 -15.12
C LEU A 125 -16.48 0.17 -14.04
N ALA A 126 -17.09 0.63 -12.94
CA ALA A 126 -17.59 -0.26 -11.90
C ALA A 126 -18.76 -1.13 -12.38
N ARG A 127 -19.67 -0.62 -13.21
CA ARG A 127 -20.74 -1.41 -13.83
C ARG A 127 -20.20 -2.50 -14.74
N GLU A 128 -19.13 -2.23 -15.49
CA GLU A 128 -18.43 -3.28 -16.26
C GLU A 128 -17.91 -4.39 -15.33
N MET A 129 -17.36 -4.03 -14.17
CA MET A 129 -16.85 -5.00 -13.19
C MET A 129 -17.98 -5.80 -12.54
N VAL A 130 -19.14 -5.19 -12.28
CA VAL A 130 -20.35 -5.92 -11.88
C VAL A 130 -20.78 -6.90 -12.96
N ALA A 131 -20.83 -6.48 -14.22
CA ALA A 131 -21.24 -7.35 -15.33
C ALA A 131 -20.28 -8.54 -15.54
N ARG A 132 -18.98 -8.35 -15.28
CA ARG A 132 -17.97 -9.43 -15.30
C ARG A 132 -18.15 -10.42 -14.14
N LEU A 133 -18.56 -9.93 -12.97
CA LEU A 133 -18.83 -10.78 -11.81
C LEU A 133 -20.04 -11.66 -12.05
N ASP A 134 -21.16 -11.04 -12.41
CA ASP A 134 -22.40 -11.71 -12.81
C ASP A 134 -23.31 -10.71 -13.54
N PRO A 135 -23.64 -10.93 -14.83
CA PRO A 135 -24.54 -10.05 -15.58
C PRO A 135 -25.91 -9.84 -14.93
N ALA A 136 -26.42 -10.80 -14.15
CA ALA A 136 -27.70 -10.68 -13.45
C ALA A 136 -27.64 -9.65 -12.31
N LEU A 137 -26.46 -9.34 -11.77
CA LEU A 137 -26.29 -8.36 -10.71
C LEU A 137 -26.44 -6.92 -11.18
N VAL A 138 -26.19 -6.63 -12.46
CA VAL A 138 -26.14 -5.26 -13.01
C VAL A 138 -27.38 -4.43 -12.69
N ALA A 139 -28.58 -5.05 -12.73
CA ALA A 139 -29.84 -4.36 -12.45
C ALA A 139 -30.17 -4.19 -10.96
N SER A 140 -29.40 -4.83 -10.07
CA SER A 140 -29.67 -4.91 -8.63
C SER A 140 -28.60 -4.24 -7.76
N VAL A 141 -27.43 -3.94 -8.32
CA VAL A 141 -26.34 -3.31 -7.60
C VAL A 141 -26.55 -1.81 -7.55
N GLU A 142 -26.69 -1.30 -6.33
CA GLU A 142 -26.61 0.12 -6.02
C GLU A 142 -25.32 0.38 -5.22
N PRO A 143 -24.52 1.39 -5.59
CA PRO A 143 -23.31 1.74 -4.84
C PRO A 143 -23.66 2.18 -3.42
N ASP A 144 -22.85 1.76 -2.44
CA ASP A 144 -23.07 2.16 -1.05
C ASP A 144 -22.88 3.67 -0.86
N SER A 145 -23.90 4.35 -0.32
CA SER A 145 -23.85 5.78 -0.06
C SER A 145 -23.59 6.12 1.42
N GLY A 146 -23.22 5.13 2.24
CA GLY A 146 -23.08 5.27 3.69
C GLY A 146 -21.72 5.78 4.13
N GLY A 147 -20.68 5.60 3.31
CA GLY A 147 -19.33 6.09 3.60
C GLY A 147 -19.21 7.62 3.56
N HIS A 148 -18.22 8.15 4.28
CA HIS A 148 -17.87 9.57 4.24
C HIS A 148 -16.36 9.71 4.00
N LEU A 149 -16.00 10.47 2.96
CA LEU A 149 -14.63 10.86 2.69
C LEU A 149 -14.40 12.29 3.19
N PRO A 150 -13.24 12.59 3.80
CA PRO A 150 -12.84 13.97 4.07
C PRO A 150 -12.88 14.83 2.80
N ASP A 151 -13.02 16.14 2.98
CA ASP A 151 -12.93 17.10 1.88
C ASP A 151 -11.52 17.13 1.26
N ASP A 152 -11.38 17.73 0.07
CA ASP A 152 -10.11 17.80 -0.67
C ASP A 152 -8.99 18.45 0.17
N ALA A 153 -9.33 19.42 1.03
CA ALA A 153 -8.37 20.06 1.93
C ALA A 153 -7.90 19.11 3.05
N GLY A 154 -8.82 18.30 3.60
CA GLY A 154 -8.54 17.24 4.56
C GLY A 154 -7.63 16.17 3.97
N LEU A 155 -7.95 15.70 2.76
CA LEU A 155 -7.13 14.73 2.02
C LEU A 155 -5.74 15.30 1.68
N THR A 156 -5.68 16.53 1.20
CA THR A 156 -4.40 17.23 0.94
C THR A 156 -3.52 17.24 2.20
N ARG A 157 -4.11 17.57 3.36
CA ARG A 157 -3.38 17.53 4.64
C ARG A 157 -2.93 16.11 5.00
N SER A 158 -3.75 15.08 4.78
CA SER A 158 -3.39 13.69 5.13
C SER A 158 -2.27 13.11 4.27
N PHE A 159 -2.13 13.55 3.01
CA PHE A 159 -1.05 13.10 2.13
C PHE A 159 0.24 13.90 2.27
N ASN A 160 0.14 15.21 2.50
CA ASN A 160 1.30 16.10 2.45
C ASN A 160 2.12 16.11 3.76
N TRP A 161 1.54 15.73 4.90
CA TRP A 161 2.25 15.88 6.19
C TRP A 161 3.50 14.99 6.31
N ARG A 162 3.51 13.79 5.71
CA ARG A 162 4.65 12.85 5.77
C ARG A 162 5.88 13.38 4.99
N PRO A 163 5.76 13.76 3.70
CA PRO A 163 6.88 14.43 3.02
C PRO A 163 7.34 15.71 3.73
N LYS A 164 6.41 16.50 4.29
CA LYS A 164 6.76 17.75 4.98
C LYS A 164 7.53 17.54 6.29
N ILE A 165 7.18 16.53 7.09
CA ILE A 165 7.92 16.23 8.33
C ILE A 165 9.34 15.74 8.00
N LEU A 166 9.51 14.93 6.95
CA LEU A 166 10.82 14.52 6.48
C LEU A 166 11.65 15.71 5.97
N ARG A 167 11.04 16.61 5.17
CA ARG A 167 11.71 17.84 4.69
C ARG A 167 12.15 18.74 5.85
N ALA A 168 11.29 18.91 6.85
CA ALA A 168 11.60 19.69 8.04
C ALA A 168 12.72 19.03 8.89
N ALA A 169 12.75 17.69 8.98
CA ALA A 169 13.84 16.97 9.64
C ALA A 169 15.18 17.14 8.91
N VAL A 170 15.19 17.06 7.58
CA VAL A 170 16.39 17.36 6.77
C VAL A 170 16.87 18.79 6.99
N ALA A 171 15.96 19.77 6.97
CA ALA A 171 16.31 21.17 7.19
C ALA A 171 16.94 21.39 8.58
N ALA A 172 16.36 20.79 9.63
CA ALA A 172 16.88 20.85 10.99
C ALA A 172 18.28 20.22 11.09
N LEU A 173 18.51 19.05 10.47
CA LEU A 173 19.84 18.43 10.46
C LEU A 173 20.90 19.30 9.78
N ARG A 174 20.57 19.91 8.64
CA ARG A 174 21.48 20.81 7.93
C ARG A 174 21.79 22.07 8.74
N ALA A 175 20.83 22.55 9.54
CA ALA A 175 21.03 23.66 10.46
C ALA A 175 21.83 23.27 11.72
N GLY A 176 22.19 22.00 11.90
CA GLY A 176 22.89 21.50 13.08
C GLY A 176 21.99 21.35 14.31
N GLU A 177 20.66 21.32 14.12
CA GLU A 177 19.70 21.16 15.19
C GLU A 177 19.57 19.69 15.61
N THR A 178 19.51 19.45 16.93
CA THR A 178 19.33 18.11 17.50
C THR A 178 17.87 17.79 17.79
N THR A 179 17.02 18.82 17.82
CA THR A 179 15.57 18.72 18.03
C THR A 179 14.83 19.64 17.08
N MET A 180 13.61 19.27 16.71
CA MET A 180 12.69 20.08 15.91
C MET A 180 11.28 20.03 16.53
N SER A 181 10.50 21.08 16.31
CA SER A 181 9.08 21.11 16.70
C SER A 181 8.18 20.74 15.52
N TRP A 182 7.25 19.82 15.74
CA TRP A 182 6.21 19.45 14.77
C TRP A 182 4.84 19.39 15.44
N GLY A 183 4.00 20.39 15.17
CA GLY A 183 2.74 20.57 15.90
C GLY A 183 3.00 20.79 17.39
N SER A 184 2.51 19.90 18.26
CA SER A 184 2.73 19.96 19.71
C SER A 184 3.83 19.02 20.20
N LYS A 185 4.61 18.41 19.30
CA LYS A 185 5.63 17.41 19.63
C LYS A 185 7.02 17.96 19.38
N GLU A 186 7.95 17.61 20.26
CA GLU A 186 9.39 17.71 20.02
C GLU A 186 9.90 16.37 19.49
N LEU A 187 10.66 16.42 18.39
CA LEU A 187 11.17 15.27 17.67
C LEU A 187 12.68 15.42 17.46
N LYS A 188 13.37 14.29 17.36
CA LYS A 188 14.78 14.23 16.97
C LYS A 188 14.86 13.98 15.47
N PRO A 189 15.41 14.90 14.66
CA PRO A 189 15.49 14.72 13.21
C PRO A 189 16.19 13.42 12.79
N VAL A 190 17.27 13.04 13.48
CA VAL A 190 18.00 11.78 13.21
C VAL A 190 17.13 10.53 13.38
N ASP A 191 16.25 10.52 14.37
CA ASP A 191 15.39 9.36 14.65
C ASP A 191 14.28 9.26 13.58
N ILE A 192 13.66 10.40 13.24
CA ILE A 192 12.64 10.46 12.19
C ILE A 192 13.22 10.01 10.86
N LEU A 193 14.39 10.53 10.46
CA LEU A 193 15.00 10.13 9.20
C LEU A 193 15.43 8.66 9.21
N GLY A 194 16.12 8.21 10.27
CA GLY A 194 16.67 6.86 10.31
C GLY A 194 15.61 5.76 10.34
N GLN A 195 14.49 5.99 11.05
CA GLN A 195 13.49 4.95 11.35
C GLN A 195 12.25 5.05 10.46
N GLU A 196 11.81 6.26 10.10
CA GLU A 196 10.49 6.45 9.49
C GLU A 196 10.55 6.68 7.98
N THR A 197 11.71 7.04 7.42
CA THR A 197 11.80 7.50 6.02
C THR A 197 11.29 6.47 5.03
N VAL A 198 11.74 5.22 5.12
CA VAL A 198 11.33 4.16 4.18
C VAL A 198 9.81 3.97 4.21
N TYR A 199 9.24 3.84 5.41
CA TYR A 199 7.81 3.66 5.58
C TYR A 199 7.01 4.88 5.09
N MET A 200 7.44 6.09 5.45
CA MET A 200 6.75 7.33 5.05
C MET A 200 6.80 7.56 3.54
N LEU A 201 7.91 7.23 2.89
CA LEU A 201 8.05 7.27 1.43
C LEU A 201 7.09 6.27 0.77
N LEU A 202 7.14 5.00 1.21
CA LEU A 202 6.27 3.96 0.67
C LEU A 202 4.80 4.32 0.86
N ASN A 203 4.43 4.80 2.05
CA ASN A 203 3.06 5.22 2.36
C ASN A 203 2.60 6.33 1.41
N PHE A 204 3.42 7.37 1.19
CA PHE A 204 3.09 8.44 0.26
C PHE A 204 2.91 7.96 -1.18
N VAL A 205 3.84 7.15 -1.72
CA VAL A 205 3.71 6.67 -3.10
C VAL A 205 2.59 5.65 -3.28
N SER A 206 2.21 4.93 -2.22
CA SER A 206 1.05 4.03 -2.24
C SER A 206 -0.28 4.76 -2.39
N ASP A 207 -0.33 6.09 -2.17
CA ASP A 207 -1.52 6.89 -2.48
C ASP A 207 -1.60 7.26 -3.97
N LEU A 208 -0.50 7.11 -4.72
CA LEU A 208 -0.43 7.34 -6.16
C LEU A 208 -0.64 6.06 -6.98
N VAL A 209 -0.16 4.92 -6.45
CA VAL A 209 -0.42 3.59 -7.01
C VAL A 209 -0.80 2.65 -5.87
N PRO A 210 -2.11 2.54 -5.58
CA PRO A 210 -2.55 1.76 -4.44
C PRO A 210 -2.27 0.27 -4.57
N GLY A 211 -1.79 -0.32 -3.48
CA GLY A 211 -1.50 -1.73 -3.36
C GLY A 211 -2.68 -2.60 -2.90
N TRP A 212 -2.38 -3.87 -2.70
CA TRP A 212 -3.33 -4.86 -2.19
C TRP A 212 -3.22 -4.92 -0.68
N MET A 213 -4.33 -5.22 -0.01
CA MET A 213 -4.38 -5.38 1.43
C MET A 213 -4.69 -6.83 1.80
N SER A 214 -4.07 -7.23 2.90
CA SER A 214 -4.17 -8.52 3.54
C SER A 214 -4.35 -8.30 5.04
N ARG A 215 -4.89 -9.32 5.71
CA ARG A 215 -5.04 -9.33 7.17
C ARG A 215 -4.21 -10.45 7.77
N GLY A 216 -3.49 -10.10 8.83
CA GLY A 216 -2.66 -11.02 9.58
C GLY A 216 -1.26 -11.18 9.00
N LYS A 217 -0.62 -12.30 9.38
CA LYS A 217 0.77 -12.61 9.07
C LYS A 217 0.90 -13.30 7.71
N THR A 218 0.65 -12.53 6.66
CA THR A 218 0.52 -13.06 5.29
C THR A 218 1.19 -12.10 4.32
N TRP A 219 2.53 -12.08 4.35
CA TRP A 219 3.37 -11.33 3.41
C TRP A 219 4.37 -12.25 2.70
N PRO A 220 4.82 -11.91 1.47
CA PRO A 220 5.60 -12.80 0.62
C PRO A 220 6.80 -13.46 1.30
N THR A 221 7.65 -12.68 1.98
CA THR A 221 8.88 -13.25 2.58
C THR A 221 8.56 -14.22 3.71
N TYR A 222 7.53 -13.96 4.52
CA TYR A 222 7.03 -14.89 5.54
C TYR A 222 6.40 -16.15 4.96
N LEU A 223 5.61 -16.02 3.89
CA LEU A 223 4.96 -17.17 3.25
C LEU A 223 6.00 -18.10 2.60
N LEU A 224 7.05 -17.54 1.99
CA LEU A 224 8.16 -18.32 1.44
C LEU A 224 8.92 -19.06 2.55
N ASP A 225 9.29 -18.38 3.64
CA ASP A 225 9.96 -18.98 4.79
C ASP A 225 9.12 -20.12 5.41
N ALA A 226 7.82 -19.88 5.59
CA ALA A 226 6.91 -20.89 6.11
C ALA A 226 6.73 -22.11 5.18
N GLY A 227 6.94 -21.94 3.88
CA GLY A 227 6.99 -23.03 2.89
C GLY A 227 8.37 -23.70 2.78
N GLY A 228 9.36 -23.28 3.58
CA GLY A 228 10.74 -23.77 3.49
C GLY A 228 11.46 -23.33 2.21
N LEU A 229 11.00 -22.23 1.60
CA LEU A 229 11.56 -21.68 0.36
C LEU A 229 12.40 -20.43 0.67
N PRO A 230 13.53 -20.22 -0.03
CA PRO A 230 14.29 -18.99 0.12
C PRO A 230 13.50 -17.80 -0.46
N ALA A 231 13.60 -16.65 0.19
CA ALA A 231 13.08 -15.37 -0.31
C ALA A 231 13.97 -14.78 -1.43
N THR A 232 14.39 -15.60 -2.39
CA THR A 232 15.30 -15.17 -3.48
C THR A 232 14.65 -14.05 -4.29
N GLY A 233 15.39 -12.96 -4.47
CA GLY A 233 14.95 -11.77 -5.20
C GLY A 233 14.42 -10.66 -4.32
N PHE A 234 14.07 -10.95 -3.06
CA PHE A 234 13.75 -9.96 -2.04
C PHE A 234 15.03 -9.42 -1.39
N GLU A 235 15.08 -8.11 -1.17
CA GLU A 235 16.14 -7.41 -0.46
C GLU A 235 15.55 -6.38 0.52
N ALA A 236 16.40 -5.76 1.34
CA ALA A 236 15.97 -4.63 2.15
C ALA A 236 15.57 -3.45 1.23
N PRO A 237 14.59 -2.63 1.61
CA PRO A 237 14.08 -1.51 0.79
C PRO A 237 15.05 -0.31 0.74
N ASP A 238 16.36 -0.56 0.72
CA ASP A 238 17.42 0.47 0.69
C ASP A 238 17.31 1.37 -0.54
N ASP A 239 16.85 0.81 -1.66
CA ASP A 239 16.63 1.58 -2.89
C ASP A 239 15.65 2.74 -2.69
N LEU A 240 14.71 2.67 -1.74
CA LEU A 240 13.81 3.79 -1.45
C LEU A 240 14.54 4.98 -0.81
N LEU A 241 15.69 4.75 -0.17
CA LEU A 241 16.50 5.81 0.44
C LEU A 241 17.33 6.58 -0.60
N GLY A 242 17.64 5.95 -1.74
CA GLY A 242 18.42 6.56 -2.81
C GLY A 242 19.70 7.23 -2.29
N PRO A 243 19.95 8.52 -2.60
CA PRO A 243 21.16 9.23 -2.17
C PRO A 243 21.16 9.68 -0.70
N LEU A 244 20.06 9.51 0.05
CA LEU A 244 19.94 10.03 1.42
C LEU A 244 21.03 9.48 2.35
N SER A 245 21.38 8.21 2.21
CA SER A 245 22.39 7.56 3.05
C SER A 245 23.78 8.15 2.88
N ALA A 246 24.14 8.54 1.66
CA ALA A 246 25.38 9.22 1.35
C ALA A 246 25.35 10.69 1.77
N GLU A 247 24.19 11.36 1.65
CA GLU A 247 24.04 12.77 1.99
C GLU A 247 24.02 13.02 3.51
N PHE A 248 23.45 12.10 4.29
CA PHE A 248 23.34 12.20 5.75
C PHE A 248 23.99 10.98 6.44
N PRO A 249 25.34 10.87 6.40
CA PRO A 249 26.05 9.72 6.97
C PRO A 249 25.95 9.62 8.50
N GLN A 250 25.52 10.69 9.17
CA GLN A 250 25.27 10.70 10.62
C GLN A 250 23.96 10.01 11.02
N VAL A 251 23.08 9.71 10.06
CA VAL A 251 21.81 9.02 10.30
C VAL A 251 22.04 7.51 10.20
N SER A 252 21.60 6.78 11.23
CA SER A 252 21.56 5.31 11.18
C SER A 252 20.28 4.88 10.48
N TRP A 253 20.38 4.62 9.17
CA TRP A 253 19.25 4.16 8.35
C TRP A 253 18.90 2.72 8.67
N THR A 254 17.63 2.47 9.00
CA THR A 254 17.11 1.12 9.25
C THR A 254 16.26 0.67 8.09
N SER A 255 16.57 -0.50 7.56
CA SER A 255 15.82 -1.20 6.52
C SER A 255 15.92 -2.69 6.79
N GLU A 256 14.79 -3.39 6.73
CA GLU A 256 14.71 -4.81 7.01
C GLU A 256 14.28 -5.54 5.73
N GLY A 257 14.90 -6.70 5.46
CA GLY A 257 14.55 -7.53 4.30
C GLY A 257 13.21 -8.27 4.43
N THR A 258 12.48 -8.05 5.54
CA THR A 258 11.16 -8.61 5.83
C THR A 258 10.43 -7.75 6.86
N ILE A 259 9.11 -7.94 6.97
CA ILE A 259 8.31 -7.32 8.03
C ILE A 259 8.62 -7.98 9.39
N ILE A 260 9.04 -7.16 10.36
CA ILE A 260 9.27 -7.56 11.77
C ILE A 260 8.37 -6.81 12.77
N GLY A 261 7.53 -5.88 12.32
CA GLY A 261 6.72 -5.02 13.16
C GLY A 261 5.64 -4.21 12.42
N ASN A 262 4.98 -3.32 13.15
CA ASN A 262 3.99 -2.39 12.60
C ASN A 262 4.63 -1.15 11.99
N TYR A 263 3.91 -0.50 11.08
CA TYR A 263 4.32 0.75 10.44
C TYR A 263 5.70 0.65 9.77
N MET A 264 5.93 -0.43 9.02
CA MET A 264 7.21 -0.63 8.32
C MET A 264 7.04 -1.12 6.90
N ALA A 265 8.06 -0.85 6.09
CA ALA A 265 8.30 -1.54 4.83
C ALA A 265 9.24 -2.73 5.08
N GLY A 266 8.98 -3.86 4.43
CA GLY A 266 9.80 -5.06 4.49
C GLY A 266 10.45 -5.37 3.15
N GLY A 267 10.43 -6.65 2.77
CA GLY A 267 11.05 -7.14 1.55
C GLY A 267 10.68 -6.34 0.29
N TYR A 268 11.71 -5.89 -0.41
CA TYR A 268 11.63 -5.17 -1.67
C TYR A 268 12.10 -6.05 -2.82
N VAL A 269 11.47 -5.94 -3.99
CA VAL A 269 11.89 -6.59 -5.23
C VAL A 269 12.11 -5.51 -6.29
N PRO A 270 13.33 -5.39 -6.85
CA PRO A 270 13.59 -4.42 -7.90
C PRO A 270 12.89 -4.81 -9.22
N PRO A 271 12.57 -3.85 -10.11
CA PRO A 271 11.83 -4.10 -11.35
C PRO A 271 12.41 -5.26 -12.18
N ALA A 272 13.73 -5.33 -12.28
CA ALA A 272 14.45 -6.35 -13.05
C ALA A 272 14.28 -7.79 -12.51
N ARG A 273 13.80 -7.96 -11.28
CA ARG A 273 13.61 -9.27 -10.62
C ARG A 273 12.15 -9.69 -10.45
N ILE A 274 11.19 -8.82 -10.77
CA ILE A 274 9.76 -9.09 -10.58
C ILE A 274 9.33 -10.41 -11.24
N GLN A 275 9.65 -10.59 -12.52
CA GLN A 275 9.28 -11.80 -13.26
C GLN A 275 9.84 -13.08 -12.63
N ALA A 276 11.09 -13.04 -12.17
CA ALA A 276 11.75 -14.18 -11.52
C ALA A 276 11.12 -14.52 -10.15
N VAL A 277 10.75 -13.50 -9.37
CA VAL A 277 10.04 -13.69 -8.09
C VAL A 277 8.65 -14.28 -8.33
N ARG A 278 7.90 -13.79 -9.32
CA ARG A 278 6.59 -14.36 -9.70
C ARG A 278 6.70 -15.83 -10.08
N ALA A 279 7.67 -16.19 -10.93
CA ALA A 279 7.92 -17.57 -11.31
C ALA A 279 8.27 -18.46 -10.09
N THR A 280 9.05 -17.93 -9.15
CA THR A 280 9.39 -18.62 -7.90
C THR A 280 8.14 -18.88 -7.05
N LEU A 281 7.29 -17.88 -6.83
CA LEU A 281 6.03 -18.02 -6.08
C LEU A 281 5.07 -19.02 -6.75
N HIS A 282 4.99 -19.04 -8.08
CA HIS A 282 4.17 -20.01 -8.80
C HIS A 282 4.71 -21.44 -8.64
N SER A 283 6.00 -21.64 -8.88
CA SER A 283 6.63 -22.97 -8.76
C SER A 283 6.64 -23.50 -7.32
N GLY A 284 6.74 -22.60 -6.34
CA GLY A 284 6.75 -22.90 -4.91
C GLY A 284 5.38 -22.95 -4.25
N ARG A 285 4.29 -22.70 -5.00
CA ARG A 285 2.93 -22.53 -4.46
C ARG A 285 2.51 -23.69 -3.55
N ASP A 286 2.70 -24.92 -3.99
CA ASP A 286 2.26 -26.09 -3.22
C ASP A 286 3.05 -26.26 -1.91
N ALA A 287 4.34 -25.93 -1.89
CA ALA A 287 5.15 -25.96 -0.68
C ALA A 287 4.68 -24.91 0.33
N VAL A 288 4.41 -23.68 -0.14
CA VAL A 288 3.83 -22.62 0.70
C VAL A 288 2.47 -23.03 1.25
N LEU A 289 1.58 -23.57 0.40
CA LEU A 289 0.25 -24.01 0.82
C LEU A 289 0.26 -25.20 1.78
N HIS A 290 1.28 -26.06 1.71
CA HIS A 290 1.48 -27.11 2.70
C HIS A 290 1.82 -26.53 4.08
N GLY A 291 2.67 -25.49 4.13
CA GLY A 291 2.96 -24.75 5.37
C GLY A 291 1.75 -24.02 5.97
N ALA A 292 0.67 -23.83 5.19
CA ALA A 292 -0.55 -23.15 5.63
C ALA A 292 -1.43 -23.99 6.57
N GLU A 293 -1.37 -25.33 6.46
CA GLU A 293 -2.24 -26.28 7.18
C GLU A 293 -2.07 -26.18 8.71
N GLU A 294 -0.96 -25.62 9.18
CA GLU A 294 -0.64 -25.50 10.60
C GLU A 294 -1.08 -24.17 11.25
N LYS A 295 -1.48 -23.15 10.48
CA LYS A 295 -1.59 -21.76 10.99
C LYS A 295 -2.94 -21.07 10.76
N LEU A 296 -3.33 -20.87 9.50
CA LEU A 296 -4.48 -20.04 9.10
C LEU A 296 -5.44 -20.75 8.12
N GLY A 297 -5.05 -21.94 7.64
CA GLY A 297 -5.84 -22.69 6.67
C GLY A 297 -5.41 -22.42 5.22
N ARG A 298 -5.45 -23.49 4.42
CA ARG A 298 -4.95 -23.50 3.04
C ARG A 298 -5.66 -22.52 2.10
N ALA A 299 -6.96 -22.31 2.29
CA ALA A 299 -7.76 -21.43 1.44
C ALA A 299 -7.36 -19.95 1.60
N ASP A 300 -7.12 -19.51 2.84
CA ASP A 300 -6.72 -18.14 3.13
C ASP A 300 -5.35 -17.84 2.52
N TRP A 301 -4.37 -18.73 2.68
CA TRP A 301 -3.06 -18.53 2.06
C TRP A 301 -3.11 -18.59 0.52
N ALA A 302 -3.99 -19.41 -0.05
CA ALA A 302 -4.19 -19.44 -1.49
C ALA A 302 -4.72 -18.10 -2.03
N LEU A 303 -5.60 -17.45 -1.27
CA LEU A 303 -6.11 -16.12 -1.55
C LEU A 303 -5.01 -15.05 -1.40
N GLU A 304 -4.19 -15.11 -0.35
CA GLU A 304 -3.11 -14.13 -0.18
C GLU A 304 -2.03 -14.26 -1.24
N LEU A 305 -1.65 -15.48 -1.64
CA LEU A 305 -0.75 -15.69 -2.78
C LEU A 305 -1.33 -15.13 -4.09
N ARG A 306 -2.65 -15.18 -4.28
CA ARG A 306 -3.32 -14.56 -5.43
C ARG A 306 -3.15 -13.04 -5.40
N LYS A 307 -3.40 -12.38 -4.26
CA LYS A 307 -3.24 -10.92 -4.12
C LYS A 307 -1.78 -10.49 -4.33
N ILE A 308 -0.82 -11.25 -3.82
CA ILE A 308 0.62 -11.00 -4.00
C ILE A 308 0.98 -11.07 -5.49
N ASP A 309 0.53 -12.10 -6.21
CA ASP A 309 0.80 -12.23 -7.64
C ASP A 309 0.10 -11.15 -8.47
N GLU A 310 -1.12 -10.74 -8.11
CA GLU A 310 -1.80 -9.58 -8.72
C GLU A 310 -1.00 -8.28 -8.53
N ALA A 311 -0.46 -8.04 -7.33
CA ALA A 311 0.37 -6.87 -7.05
C ALA A 311 1.71 -6.89 -7.81
N LEU A 312 2.36 -8.05 -7.89
CA LEU A 312 3.58 -8.23 -8.69
C LEU A 312 3.30 -8.09 -10.20
N ALA A 313 2.14 -8.57 -10.68
CA ALA A 313 1.75 -8.40 -12.08
C ALA A 313 1.55 -6.92 -12.44
N LEU A 314 0.97 -6.12 -11.53
CA LEU A 314 0.88 -4.67 -11.73
C LEU A 314 2.27 -4.00 -11.71
N ALA A 315 3.14 -4.39 -10.79
CA ALA A 315 4.53 -3.90 -10.76
C ALA A 315 5.26 -4.21 -12.08
N GLU A 316 5.15 -5.44 -12.58
CA GLU A 316 5.72 -5.85 -13.88
C GLU A 316 5.15 -5.02 -15.04
N HIS A 317 3.81 -4.86 -15.07
CA HIS A 317 3.13 -4.12 -16.13
C HIS A 317 3.55 -2.65 -16.19
N LEU A 318 3.85 -2.02 -15.05
CA LEU A 318 4.27 -0.63 -14.96
C LEU A 318 5.80 -0.45 -15.04
N GLY A 319 6.58 -1.53 -15.00
CA GLY A 319 8.04 -1.46 -14.89
C GLY A 319 8.53 -0.96 -13.53
N TYR A 320 7.75 -1.21 -12.47
CA TYR A 320 8.00 -0.77 -11.10
C TYR A 320 8.64 -1.86 -10.25
N GLY A 321 9.16 -1.47 -9.09
CA GLY A 321 9.53 -2.40 -8.04
C GLY A 321 8.30 -2.89 -7.28
N PHE A 322 8.51 -3.75 -6.28
CA PHE A 322 7.49 -4.25 -5.39
C PHE A 322 7.96 -4.15 -3.94
N CYS A 323 7.09 -3.81 -3.00
CA CYS A 323 7.40 -3.82 -1.58
C CYS A 323 6.24 -4.37 -0.74
N GLU A 324 6.55 -5.21 0.24
CA GLU A 324 5.62 -5.57 1.31
C GLU A 324 5.67 -4.53 2.44
N ALA A 325 4.55 -4.28 3.12
CA ALA A 325 4.48 -3.35 4.24
C ALA A 325 3.35 -3.65 5.23
N THR A 326 3.44 -3.07 6.42
CA THR A 326 2.38 -3.09 7.45
C THR A 326 1.75 -1.72 7.65
N GLU A 327 0.46 -1.70 7.95
CA GLU A 327 -0.29 -0.50 8.38
C GLU A 327 -0.31 0.67 7.37
N VAL A 328 0.06 0.44 6.10
CA VAL A 328 -0.16 1.40 5.02
C VAL A 328 -1.66 1.60 4.77
N TYR A 329 -2.41 0.49 4.84
CA TYR A 329 -3.87 0.49 4.85
C TYR A 329 -4.35 -0.14 6.14
N SER A 330 -5.14 0.58 6.92
CA SER A 330 -5.82 0.00 8.08
C SER A 330 -7.33 -0.11 7.82
N GLY A 331 -7.85 -1.33 7.91
CA GLY A 331 -9.28 -1.59 7.81
C GLY A 331 -10.05 -0.99 8.99
N MET A 332 -9.42 -0.90 10.17
CA MET A 332 -10.01 -0.30 11.37
C MET A 332 -10.11 1.22 11.28
N GLU A 333 -9.20 1.87 10.55
CA GLU A 333 -9.22 3.32 10.35
C GLU A 333 -10.16 3.76 9.22
N GLY A 334 -10.86 2.82 8.55
CA GLY A 334 -11.69 3.13 7.40
C GLY A 334 -10.88 3.60 6.18
N ASN A 335 -9.56 3.41 6.19
CA ASN A 335 -8.67 3.89 5.13
C ASN A 335 -8.76 3.08 3.83
N LEU A 336 -9.56 2.01 3.83
CA LEU A 336 -9.77 1.11 2.69
C LEU A 336 -10.99 1.44 1.85
N ASN A 337 -12.11 1.83 2.49
CA ASN A 337 -13.44 1.94 1.89
C ASN A 337 -14.18 3.17 2.37
#